data_AF-A0A914F2X3-F1
#
_entry.id   AF-A0A914F2X3-F1
#
_cell.length_a   1.000
_cell.length_b   1.000
_cell.length_c   1.000
_cell.angle_alpha   90.00
_cell.angle_beta   90.00
_cell.angle_gamma   90.00
#
_symmetry.space_group_name_H-M   'P 1'
#
loop_
_entity.id
_entity.type
_entity.pdbx_description
1 polymer ?
#
loop_
_entity_poly.entity_id
_entity_poly.type
_entity_poly.pdbx_seq_one_letter_code
_entity_poly.pdbx_strand_id
1 'polypeptide(L)'
;MLVLLSRFICLITQKGGRVEGFINDLKFIENGRKLVCAVGQEHKSGRWWKNCDSKNSIVIFTLNKEEENNTTTAVTTATSTIVVG
;
A
#
# COMPACT_ATOMS: atom_id res chain seq x y z
N MET A 1 -24.91 26.23 3.62
CA MET A 1 -24.02 26.01 2.47
C MET A 1 -22.72 25.39 2.97
N LEU A 2 -22.71 24.08 3.23
CA LEU A 2 -21.48 23.34 3.55
C LEU A 2 -21.63 21.90 3.03
N VAL A 3 -21.75 21.78 1.70
CA VAL A 3 -21.73 20.49 1.00
C VAL A 3 -20.28 20.21 0.62
N LEU A 4 -19.44 19.90 1.61
CA LEU A 4 -18.00 19.70 1.40
C LEU A 4 -17.41 18.55 2.22
N LEU A 5 -18.22 17.57 2.62
CA LEU A 5 -17.76 16.32 3.25
C LEU A 5 -17.93 15.08 2.34
N SER A 6 -18.19 15.28 1.04
CA SER A 6 -18.54 14.20 0.10
C SER A 6 -17.41 13.25 -0.32
N ARG A 7 -16.25 13.20 0.36
CA ARG A 7 -15.06 12.51 -0.18
C ARG A 7 -14.21 11.76 0.85
N PHE A 8 -14.70 11.42 2.05
CA PHE A 8 -13.99 10.49 2.96
C PHE A 8 -14.21 9.00 2.61
N ILE A 9 -14.47 8.70 1.34
CA ILE A 9 -14.30 7.34 0.82
C ILE A 9 -12.81 7.16 0.58
N CYS A 10 -12.20 6.26 1.34
CA CYS A 10 -10.79 5.97 1.20
C CYS A 10 -10.58 5.11 -0.05
N LEU A 11 -9.71 5.59 -0.95
CA LEU A 11 -9.47 4.98 -2.24
C LEU A 11 -8.08 4.40 -2.25
N ILE A 12 -8.00 3.15 -1.83
CA ILE A 12 -6.81 2.34 -2.00
C ILE A 12 -6.84 1.78 -3.43
N THR A 13 -5.84 2.19 -4.20
CA THR A 13 -5.61 1.79 -5.60
C THR A 13 -4.60 0.64 -5.61
N GLN A 14 -4.95 -0.46 -6.29
CA GLN A 14 -4.02 -1.51 -6.68
C GLN A 14 -3.78 -1.44 -8.18
N LYS A 15 -2.66 -2.01 -8.63
CA LYS A 15 -2.36 -2.22 -10.04
C LYS A 15 -3.42 -3.19 -10.63
N GLY A 16 -4.51 -2.64 -11.17
CA GLY A 16 -5.64 -3.40 -11.75
C GLY A 16 -7.02 -3.11 -11.15
N GLY A 17 -7.16 -2.26 -10.12
CA GLY A 17 -8.48 -1.91 -9.58
C GLY A 17 -8.46 -0.94 -8.41
N ARG A 18 -9.58 -0.24 -8.21
CA ARG A 18 -9.83 0.66 -7.07
C ARG A 18 -10.82 0.00 -6.12
N VAL A 19 -10.49 0.00 -4.83
CA VAL A 19 -11.39 -0.50 -3.79
C VAL A 19 -12.21 0.68 -3.27
N GLU A 20 -13.54 0.58 -3.39
CA GLU A 20 -14.46 1.59 -2.91
C GLU A 20 -15.11 1.15 -1.60
N GLY A 21 -15.11 2.04 -0.61
CA GLY A 21 -15.73 1.81 0.69
C GLY A 21 -14.98 2.48 1.83
N PHE A 22 -15.47 2.27 3.05
CA PHE A 22 -14.80 2.70 4.26
C PHE A 22 -13.80 1.64 4.70
N ILE A 23 -12.53 2.03 4.88
CA ILE A 23 -11.53 1.18 5.50
C ILE A 23 -11.76 1.21 7.01
N ASN A 24 -12.13 0.06 7.57
CA ASN A 24 -12.40 -0.08 8.99
C ASN A 24 -11.21 -0.67 9.75
N ASP A 25 -10.30 -1.35 9.06
CA ASP A 25 -9.06 -1.88 9.63
C ASP A 25 -7.99 -2.14 8.56
N LEU A 26 -6.71 -2.03 8.94
CA LEU A 26 -5.54 -2.30 8.10
C LEU A 26 -4.49 -3.05 8.90
N LYS A 27 -4.02 -4.17 8.35
CA LYS A 27 -3.01 -5.00 9.03
C LYS A 27 -2.01 -5.61 8.05
N PHE A 28 -0.73 -5.42 8.34
CA PHE A 28 0.34 -6.13 7.65
C PHE A 28 0.48 -7.56 8.18
N ILE A 29 0.68 -8.51 7.28
CA ILE A 29 0.95 -9.92 7.59
C ILE A 29 2.16 -10.42 6.80
N GLU A 30 2.63 -11.63 7.11
CA GLU A 30 3.75 -12.27 6.41
C GLU A 30 5.02 -11.40 6.32
N ASN A 31 5.38 -10.75 7.43
CA ASN A 31 6.50 -9.81 7.54
C ASN A 31 6.40 -8.61 6.60
N GLY A 32 5.18 -8.08 6.40
CA GLY A 32 4.94 -6.89 5.57
C GLY A 32 4.80 -7.18 4.08
N ARG A 33 4.83 -8.46 3.68
CA ARG A 33 4.62 -8.87 2.28
C ARG A 33 3.17 -8.81 1.85
N LYS A 34 2.22 -8.80 2.79
CA LYS A 34 0.81 -8.62 2.48
C LYS A 34 0.19 -7.60 3.41
N LEU A 35 -0.75 -6.82 2.89
CA LEU A 35 -1.59 -5.87 3.61
C LEU A 35 -3.05 -6.30 3.48
N VAL A 36 -3.66 -6.62 4.61
CA VAL A 36 -5.08 -6.98 4.71
C VAL A 36 -5.87 -5.74 5.11
N CYS A 37 -6.99 -5.51 4.45
CA CYS A 37 -7.89 -4.38 4.67
C CYS A 37 -9.32 -4.89 4.88
N ALA A 38 -9.98 -4.39 5.92
CA ALA A 38 -11.42 -4.59 6.11
C ALA A 38 -12.17 -3.40 5.52
N VAL A 39 -13.02 -3.64 4.51
CA VAL A 39 -13.77 -2.63 3.78
C VAL A 39 -15.26 -2.78 4.08
N GLY A 40 -15.92 -1.67 4.39
CA GLY A 40 -17.34 -1.62 4.72
C GLY A 40 -18.13 -0.56 3.96
N GLN A 41 -19.45 -0.70 4.00
CA GLN A 41 -20.42 0.31 3.56
C GLN A 41 -20.55 1.49 4.51
N GLU A 42 -20.16 1.29 5.77
CA GLU A 42 -20.30 2.26 6.86
C GLU A 42 -18.96 2.40 7.59
N HIS A 43 -18.75 3.58 8.16
CA HIS A 43 -17.57 3.88 8.97
C HIS A 43 -17.65 3.18 10.33
N LYS A 44 -16.50 2.74 10.87
CA LYS A 44 -16.39 2.02 12.15
C LYS A 44 -17.01 2.75 13.35
N SER A 45 -16.90 4.08 13.40
CA SER A 45 -17.44 4.90 14.50
C SER A 45 -18.93 5.26 14.37
N GLY A 46 -19.64 4.70 13.38
CA GLY A 46 -21.11 4.80 13.27
C GLY A 46 -21.65 5.27 11.92
N ARG A 47 -22.99 5.31 11.85
CA ARG A 47 -23.81 5.53 10.65
C ARG A 47 -23.95 7.00 10.23
N TRP A 48 -22.83 7.67 10.02
CA TRP A 48 -22.85 9.05 9.51
C TRP A 48 -23.32 9.10 8.05
N TRP A 49 -22.99 8.06 7.28
CA TRP A 49 -23.37 7.89 5.88
C TRP A 49 -23.15 6.43 5.46
N LYS A 50 -24.04 5.91 4.62
CA LYS A 50 -23.90 4.59 4.00
C LYS A 50 -23.48 4.77 2.54
N ASN A 51 -22.37 4.15 2.16
CA ASN A 51 -22.00 4.04 0.76
C ASN A 51 -22.65 2.77 0.18
N CYS A 52 -23.76 2.91 -0.55
CA CYS A 52 -24.51 1.78 -1.08
C CYS A 52 -23.77 1.02 -2.18
N ASP A 53 -22.84 1.69 -2.86
CA ASP A 53 -22.09 1.13 -3.99
C ASP A 53 -20.93 0.24 -3.54
N SER A 54 -20.45 0.39 -2.29
CA SER A 54 -19.40 -0.48 -1.76
C SER A 54 -19.98 -1.80 -1.21
N LYS A 55 -19.14 -2.83 -1.17
CA LYS A 55 -19.49 -4.13 -0.58
C LYS A 55 -18.64 -4.39 0.65
N ASN A 56 -19.26 -4.90 1.71
CA ASN A 56 -18.53 -5.38 2.89
C ASN A 56 -17.63 -6.53 2.46
N SER A 57 -16.32 -6.34 2.54
CA SER A 57 -15.33 -7.25 2.00
C SER A 57 -13.99 -7.16 2.74
N ILE A 58 -13.22 -8.24 2.68
CA ILE A 58 -11.82 -8.24 3.11
C ILE A 58 -10.98 -8.23 1.84
N VAL A 59 -10.08 -7.26 1.72
CA VAL A 59 -9.19 -7.14 0.58
C VAL A 59 -7.76 -7.43 1.03
N ILE A 60 -7.07 -8.27 0.27
CA ILE A 60 -5.69 -8.66 0.54
C ILE A 60 -4.83 -8.12 -0.60
N PHE A 61 -3.88 -7.28 -0.23
CA PHE A 61 -2.89 -6.71 -1.13
C PHE A 61 -1.57 -7.44 -0.95
N THR A 62 -1.00 -7.95 -2.04
CA THR A 62 0.36 -8.52 -2.02
C THR A 62 1.33 -7.41 -2.40
N LEU A 63 2.30 -7.17 -1.53
CA LEU A 63 3.32 -6.15 -1.67
C LEU A 63 4.60 -6.83 -2.16
N ASN A 64 4.85 -6.71 -3.46
CA ASN A 64 6.12 -7.10 -4.03
C ASN A 64 7.09 -5.93 -3.80
N LYS A 65 8.17 -6.18 -3.06
CA LYS A 65 9.28 -5.24 -3.06
C LYS A 65 9.90 -5.33 -4.45
N GLU A 66 9.81 -4.26 -5.23
CA GLU A 66 10.70 -4.11 -6.37
C GLU A 66 12.10 -4.03 -5.75
N GLU A 67 12.86 -5.13 -5.85
CA GLU A 67 14.27 -5.08 -5.52
C GLU A 67 14.89 -4.12 -6.52
N GLU A 68 15.37 -2.97 -6.03
CA GLU A 68 16.29 -2.12 -6.77
C GLU A 68 17.49 -2.99 -7.14
N ASN A 69 17.42 -3.60 -8.32
CA ASN A 69 18.57 -4.15 -9.00
C ASN A 69 19.39 -2.94 -9.49
N ASN A 70 20.01 -2.23 -8.55
CA ASN A 70 21.16 -1.40 -8.83
C ASN A 70 22.26 -2.39 -9.21
N THR A 71 22.27 -2.76 -10.48
CA THR A 71 23.34 -3.49 -11.16
C THR A 71 24.66 -2.99 -10.62
N THR A 72 25.28 -3.84 -9.81
CA THR A 72 26.72 -3.88 -9.63
C THR A 72 27.29 -4.22 -11.01
N THR A 73 27.40 -3.23 -11.88
CA THR A 73 28.26 -3.32 -13.04
C THR A 73 29.68 -3.22 -12.48
N ALA A 74 30.39 -4.32 -12.61
CA ALA A 74 31.84 -4.46 -12.44
C ALA A 74 32.56 -3.15 -12.82
N VAL A 75 33.59 -2.71 -12.09
CA VAL A 75 34.92 -3.30 -12.16
C VAL A 75 35.71 -2.85 -10.93
N THR A 76 36.11 -3.82 -10.10
CA THR A 76 37.23 -3.68 -9.17
C THR A 76 38.51 -3.56 -10.00
N THR A 77 38.86 -2.34 -10.42
CA THR A 77 40.20 -2.00 -10.91
C THR A 77 40.58 -0.66 -10.32
N ALA A 78 41.32 -0.70 -9.22
CA ALA A 78 42.37 0.26 -8.91
C ALA A 78 43.29 -0.40 -7.88
N THR A 79 44.33 -1.03 -8.40
CA THR A 79 45.50 -1.56 -7.71
C THR A 79 45.97 -0.61 -6.60
N SER A 80 45.93 -1.08 -5.35
CA SER A 80 46.54 -0.39 -4.21
C SER A 80 48.07 -0.45 -4.30
N THR A 81 48.66 0.60 -4.86
CA THR A 81 49.90 1.32 -4.46
C THR A 81 50.81 0.74 -3.33
N ILE A 82 52.09 0.51 -3.71
CA ILE A 82 53.41 0.69 -3.00
C ILE A 82 53.91 -0.30 -1.92
N VAL A 83 55.12 -0.87 -2.16
CA VAL A 83 56.27 -1.00 -1.22
C VAL A 83 57.57 -1.07 -2.06
N VAL A 84 58.36 0.02 -2.20
CA VAL A 84 59.67 0.31 -1.57
C VAL A 84 60.62 -0.91 -1.45
N GLY A 85 61.75 -0.87 -2.16
CA GLY A 85 62.86 -1.82 -2.07
C GLY A 85 63.88 -1.63 -3.18
#